data_AF-A0A0F3KG89-F1
#
_entry.id   AF-A0A0F3KG89-F1
#
_cell.length_a   1.000
_cell.length_b   1.000
_cell.length_c   1.000
_cell.angle_alpha   90.00
_cell.angle_beta   90.00
_cell.angle_gamma   90.00
#
_symmetry.space_group_name_H-M   'P 1'
#
loop_
_entity.id
_entity.type
_entity.pdbx_description
1 polymer ?
#
loop_
_entity_poly.entity_id
_entity_poly.type
_entity_poly.pdbx_seq_one_letter_code
_entity_poly.pdbx_strand_id
1 'polypeptide(L)'
;MSYRGRFAPSPTGVLHFGSLVAAVGSWLVARHHGGAWLLRVEDIDPPREVPGSAQSILRALPAFGMAGDAPAVFQSRRGEAYDAAFRALKDGGHLFPCWCSRADLAAHGGLHRDGHCIAAPDASRPPAWRLRSPDRTIAWHDDLQGPQEENLREVAGDFVIRRVEGLWAYQLACVVDDAFQGVTHVVRGADLLDSTARQLYLQELLGLPRPGYLHLPLVVDAAGRKLSKSDKALPVDPADPLPALRQALAWLG
;
A
#
# COMPACT_ATOMS: atom_id res chain seq x y z
N MET A 1 -0.13 23.75 2.90
CA MET A 1 0.66 22.72 3.62
C MET A 1 1.95 22.48 2.86
N SER A 2 3.05 22.19 3.54
CA SER A 2 4.32 21.78 2.89
C SER A 2 4.19 20.37 2.31
N TYR A 3 4.84 20.09 1.18
CA TYR A 3 4.87 18.76 0.57
C TYR A 3 5.44 17.72 1.55
N ARG A 4 4.78 16.57 1.67
CA ARG A 4 5.22 15.39 2.42
C ARG A 4 4.94 14.13 1.59
N GLY A 5 6.00 13.46 1.17
CA GLY A 5 5.95 12.15 0.50
C GLY A 5 6.50 11.06 1.41
N ARG A 6 6.40 9.79 0.98
CA ARG A 6 6.98 8.66 1.72
C ARG A 6 7.43 7.51 0.84
N PHE A 7 8.41 6.76 1.32
CA PHE A 7 8.70 5.41 0.89
C PHE A 7 8.28 4.41 1.97
N ALA A 8 7.42 3.45 1.59
CA ALA A 8 6.77 2.54 2.53
C ALA A 8 7.02 1.05 2.18
N PRO A 9 8.24 0.51 2.38
CA PRO A 9 8.56 -0.87 2.01
C PRO A 9 8.02 -1.92 3.00
N SER A 10 7.54 -3.06 2.50
CA SER A 10 7.26 -4.24 3.31
C SER A 10 8.54 -5.08 3.49
N PRO A 11 8.90 -5.53 4.72
CA PRO A 11 10.18 -6.19 5.00
C PRO A 11 10.16 -7.69 4.68
N THR A 12 9.92 -8.00 3.42
CA THR A 12 9.76 -9.37 2.90
C THR A 12 10.97 -9.83 2.07
N GLY A 13 12.11 -9.14 2.24
CA GLY A 13 13.34 -9.33 1.48
C GLY A 13 14.25 -8.11 1.55
N VAL A 14 15.41 -8.16 0.92
CA VAL A 14 16.29 -6.97 0.82
C VAL A 14 15.72 -5.93 -0.14
N LEU A 15 16.29 -4.72 -0.12
CA LEU A 15 15.99 -3.70 -1.13
C LEU A 15 16.34 -4.26 -2.51
N HIS A 16 15.35 -4.35 -3.39
CA HIS A 16 15.51 -4.81 -4.77
C HIS A 16 15.25 -3.67 -5.76
N PHE A 17 15.61 -3.86 -7.03
CA PHE A 17 15.61 -2.78 -8.01
C PHE A 17 14.24 -2.09 -8.16
N GLY A 18 13.15 -2.85 -8.23
CA GLY A 18 11.79 -2.27 -8.26
C GLY A 18 11.47 -1.38 -7.05
N SER A 19 11.83 -1.81 -5.83
CA SER A 19 11.67 -0.99 -4.64
C SER A 19 12.62 0.21 -4.59
N LEU A 20 13.82 0.09 -5.18
CA LEU A 20 14.76 1.21 -5.34
C LEU A 20 14.18 2.27 -6.28
N VAL A 21 13.59 1.89 -7.43
CA VAL A 21 12.93 2.83 -8.35
C VAL A 21 11.82 3.60 -7.63
N ALA A 22 10.99 2.91 -6.83
CA ALA A 22 9.97 3.57 -6.02
C ALA A 22 10.55 4.52 -4.96
N ALA A 23 11.65 4.14 -4.30
CA ALA A 23 12.35 5.01 -3.36
C ALA A 23 12.93 6.26 -4.04
N VAL A 24 13.65 6.09 -5.16
CA VAL A 24 14.25 7.17 -5.95
C VAL A 24 13.18 8.12 -6.46
N GLY A 25 12.12 7.61 -7.10
CA GLY A 25 11.04 8.44 -7.64
C GLY A 25 10.34 9.24 -6.54
N SER A 26 9.95 8.58 -5.44
CA SER A 26 9.29 9.28 -4.33
C SER A 26 10.19 10.30 -3.62
N TRP A 27 11.49 10.03 -3.53
CA TRP A 27 12.47 10.96 -2.96
C TRP A 27 12.69 12.16 -3.87
N LEU A 28 12.89 11.97 -5.18
CA LEU A 28 13.10 13.05 -6.14
C LEU A 28 11.92 14.02 -6.18
N VAL A 29 10.69 13.51 -6.21
CA VAL A 29 9.49 14.37 -6.18
C VAL A 29 9.44 15.17 -4.88
N ALA A 30 9.75 14.54 -3.73
CA ALA A 30 9.80 15.27 -2.45
C ALA A 30 10.86 16.38 -2.45
N ARG A 31 12.05 16.11 -2.98
CA ARG A 31 13.13 17.10 -3.07
C ARG A 31 12.83 18.21 -4.08
N HIS A 32 12.21 17.88 -5.22
CA HIS A 32 11.77 18.85 -6.21
C HIS A 32 10.82 19.90 -5.62
N HIS A 33 9.90 19.46 -4.74
CA HIS A 33 8.97 20.36 -4.04
C HIS A 33 9.54 20.98 -2.75
N GLY A 34 10.83 20.76 -2.43
CA GLY A 34 11.42 21.23 -1.17
C GLY A 34 10.74 20.67 0.09
N GLY A 35 10.09 19.51 -0.02
CA GLY A 35 9.28 18.89 1.01
C GLY A 35 10.01 17.81 1.81
N ALA A 36 9.25 17.17 2.71
CA ALA A 36 9.75 16.05 3.51
C ALA A 36 9.54 14.71 2.79
N TRP A 37 10.51 13.81 2.92
CA TRP A 37 10.43 12.42 2.51
C TRP A 37 10.52 11.51 3.74
N LEU A 38 9.45 10.78 3.99
CA LEU A 38 9.27 9.97 5.19
C LEU A 38 9.49 8.49 4.90
N LEU A 39 9.86 7.74 5.93
CA LEU A 39 10.03 6.28 5.87
C LEU A 39 8.99 5.58 6.74
N ARG A 40 8.40 4.51 6.21
CA ARG A 40 7.49 3.64 6.96
C ARG A 40 7.72 2.18 6.60
N VAL A 41 8.05 1.35 7.57
CA VAL A 41 8.15 -0.10 7.39
C VAL A 41 6.75 -0.70 7.50
N GLU A 42 6.29 -1.36 6.44
CA GLU A 42 4.99 -2.04 6.38
C GLU A 42 5.10 -3.50 6.87
N ASP A 43 5.53 -3.66 8.12
CA ASP A 43 5.65 -4.92 8.88
C ASP A 43 4.32 -5.32 9.53
N ILE A 44 3.30 -5.52 8.69
CA ILE A 44 1.92 -5.79 9.11
C ILE A 44 1.46 -7.23 8.86
N ASP A 45 2.32 -8.06 8.26
CA ASP A 45 2.06 -9.47 7.97
C ASP A 45 3.25 -10.33 8.43
N PRO A 46 3.43 -10.53 9.75
CA PRO A 46 4.59 -11.21 10.33
C PRO A 46 4.96 -12.54 9.68
N PRO A 47 4.02 -13.41 9.25
CA PRO A 47 4.35 -14.64 8.54
C PRO A 47 5.13 -14.46 7.22
N ARG A 48 5.05 -13.28 6.59
CA ARG A 48 5.77 -12.97 5.35
C ARG A 48 7.06 -12.19 5.57
N GLU A 49 7.30 -11.73 6.79
CA GLU A 49 8.47 -10.92 7.11
C GLU A 49 9.73 -11.77 7.14
N VAL A 50 10.83 -11.18 6.67
CA VAL A 50 12.15 -11.79 6.76
C VAL A 50 12.92 -11.11 7.90
N PRO A 51 13.37 -11.86 8.93
CA PRO A 51 14.13 -11.28 10.03
C PRO A 51 15.31 -10.43 9.54
N GLY A 52 15.43 -9.20 10.04
CA GLY A 52 16.48 -8.26 9.65
C GLY A 52 16.27 -7.53 8.32
N SER A 53 15.25 -7.88 7.52
CA SER A 53 14.95 -7.23 6.25
C SER A 53 14.65 -5.74 6.42
N ALA A 54 13.80 -5.38 7.38
CA ALA A 54 13.45 -3.99 7.66
C ALA A 54 14.70 -3.14 7.92
N GLN A 55 15.57 -3.62 8.81
CA GLN A 55 16.80 -2.90 9.15
C GLN A 55 17.79 -2.89 8.00
N SER A 56 17.85 -3.96 7.19
CA SER A 56 18.68 -4.01 5.98
C SER A 56 18.27 -2.94 4.96
N ILE A 57 16.97 -2.84 4.66
CA ILE A 57 16.41 -1.81 3.76
C ILE A 57 16.73 -0.41 4.29
N LEU A 58 16.41 -0.12 5.56
CA LEU A 58 16.64 1.20 6.14
C LEU A 58 18.12 1.59 6.17
N ARG A 59 19.04 0.65 6.40
CA ARG A 59 20.49 0.91 6.37
C ARG A 59 21.03 1.06 4.95
N ALA A 60 20.39 0.48 3.95
CA ALA A 60 20.83 0.60 2.56
C ALA A 60 20.57 2.01 2.01
N LEU A 61 19.40 2.61 2.28
CA LEU A 61 18.96 3.87 1.68
C LEU A 61 19.97 5.03 1.76
N PRO A 62 20.66 5.28 2.90
CA PRO A 62 21.68 6.33 2.98
C PRO A 62 22.84 6.16 1.98
N ALA A 63 23.23 4.92 1.64
CA ALA A 63 24.27 4.69 0.65
C ALA A 63 23.84 5.14 -0.76
N PHE A 64 22.53 5.14 -1.02
CA PHE A 64 21.93 5.67 -2.24
C PHE A 64 21.64 7.18 -2.16
N GLY A 65 22.16 7.88 -1.13
CA GLY A 65 21.92 9.31 -0.91
C GLY A 65 20.53 9.65 -0.36
N MET A 66 19.73 8.64 0.01
CA MET A 66 18.36 8.82 0.48
C MET A 66 18.27 8.68 2.00
N ALA A 67 18.18 9.81 2.71
CA ALA A 67 17.86 9.87 4.13
C ALA A 67 16.41 10.30 4.33
N GLY A 68 15.71 9.63 5.26
CA GLY A 68 14.38 10.03 5.70
C GLY A 68 14.45 11.27 6.61
N ASP A 69 13.50 12.18 6.45
CA ASP A 69 13.48 13.47 7.17
C ASP A 69 12.87 13.37 8.59
N ALA A 70 12.48 12.16 9.00
CA ALA A 70 11.98 11.84 10.34
C ALA A 70 12.27 10.37 10.67
N PRO A 71 12.23 9.96 11.96
CA PRO A 71 12.34 8.55 12.32
C PRO A 71 11.32 7.67 11.59
N ALA A 72 11.77 6.49 11.15
CA ALA A 72 10.91 5.55 10.44
C ALA A 72 9.77 5.05 11.35
N VAL A 73 8.55 5.04 10.81
CA VAL A 73 7.38 4.44 11.47
C VAL A 73 7.35 2.94 11.16
N PHE A 74 6.90 2.12 12.11
CA PHE A 74 6.73 0.67 11.95
C PHE A 74 5.26 0.32 12.17
N GLN A 75 4.63 -0.30 11.18
CA GLN A 75 3.21 -0.67 11.23
C GLN A 75 2.89 -1.70 12.32
N SER A 76 3.85 -2.56 12.67
CA SER A 76 3.76 -3.49 13.82
C SER A 76 3.46 -2.78 15.14
N ARG A 77 3.77 -1.48 15.26
CA ARG A 77 3.57 -0.66 16.47
C ARG A 77 2.32 0.23 16.41
N ARG A 78 1.48 0.06 15.39
CA ARG A 78 0.35 0.96 15.09
C ARG A 78 -1.02 0.30 15.31
N GLY A 79 -1.05 -0.88 15.93
CA GLY A 79 -2.26 -1.68 16.16
C GLY A 79 -3.42 -0.89 16.78
N GLU A 80 -3.16 -0.07 17.80
CA GLU A 80 -4.20 0.75 18.45
C GLU A 80 -4.86 1.76 17.49
N ALA A 81 -4.08 2.37 16.59
CA ALA A 81 -4.61 3.30 15.60
C ALA A 81 -5.50 2.58 14.58
N TYR A 82 -5.13 1.36 14.19
CA TYR A 82 -5.93 0.54 13.28
C TYR A 82 -7.21 0.02 13.96
N ASP A 83 -7.13 -0.37 15.24
CA ASP A 83 -8.32 -0.75 16.03
C ASP A 83 -9.28 0.45 16.18
N ALA A 84 -8.78 1.66 16.40
CA ALA A 84 -9.61 2.86 16.47
C ALA A 84 -10.33 3.14 15.13
N ALA A 85 -9.61 3.09 14.01
CA ALA A 85 -10.19 3.26 12.67
C ALA A 85 -11.21 2.15 12.35
N PHE A 86 -10.90 0.90 12.73
CA PHE A 86 -11.81 -0.22 12.59
C PHE A 86 -13.11 -0.03 13.38
N ARG A 87 -13.03 0.43 14.63
CA ARG A 87 -14.21 0.73 15.46
C ARG A 87 -15.06 1.81 14.81
N ALA A 88 -14.45 2.92 14.36
CA ALA A 88 -15.17 3.98 13.67
C ALA A 88 -15.94 3.48 12.44
N LEU A 89 -15.31 2.65 11.60
CA LEU A 89 -15.97 2.04 10.44
C LEU A 89 -17.09 1.08 10.84
N LYS A 90 -16.89 0.29 11.90
CA LYS A 90 -17.88 -0.65 12.40
C LYS A 90 -19.10 0.07 12.98
N ASP A 91 -18.87 1.08 13.81
CA ASP A 91 -19.92 1.86 14.47
C ASP A 91 -20.71 2.71 13.46
N GLY A 92 -20.07 3.13 12.36
CA GLY A 92 -20.73 3.74 11.21
C GLY A 92 -21.52 2.77 10.32
N GLY A 93 -21.57 1.47 10.64
CA GLY A 93 -22.31 0.46 9.87
C GLY A 93 -21.67 0.08 8.53
N HIS A 94 -20.43 0.49 8.27
CA HIS A 94 -19.74 0.24 7.00
C HIS A 94 -19.14 -1.17 6.89
N LEU A 95 -19.02 -1.88 8.01
CA LEU A 95 -18.41 -3.21 8.06
C LEU A 95 -19.44 -4.33 8.24
N PHE A 96 -19.10 -5.53 7.78
CA PHE A 96 -19.82 -6.76 8.11
C PHE A 96 -18.86 -7.93 8.36
N PRO A 97 -19.23 -8.87 9.25
CA PRO A 97 -18.48 -10.10 9.45
C PRO A 97 -18.72 -11.06 8.28
N CYS A 98 -17.66 -11.75 7.86
CA CYS A 98 -17.67 -12.68 6.73
C CYS A 98 -16.93 -13.97 7.07
N TRP A 99 -17.59 -15.08 6.75
CA TRP A 99 -17.08 -16.45 6.93
C TRP A 99 -16.84 -17.18 5.60
N CYS A 100 -17.09 -16.52 4.46
CA CYS A 100 -16.90 -17.15 3.15
C CYS A 100 -15.47 -17.65 2.95
N SER A 101 -15.38 -18.90 2.49
CA SER A 101 -14.20 -19.45 1.86
C SER A 101 -14.06 -18.93 0.43
N ARG A 102 -12.93 -19.25 -0.22
CA ARG A 102 -12.76 -18.98 -1.66
C ARG A 102 -13.76 -19.76 -2.51
N ALA A 103 -14.15 -20.96 -2.08
CA ALA A 103 -15.10 -21.79 -2.80
C ALA A 103 -16.51 -21.17 -2.79
N ASP A 104 -16.94 -20.64 -1.65
CA ASP A 104 -18.25 -19.96 -1.52
C ASP A 104 -18.36 -18.76 -2.49
N LEU A 105 -17.26 -18.02 -2.65
CA LEU A 105 -17.19 -16.86 -3.54
C LEU A 105 -17.07 -17.19 -5.01
N ALA A 106 -16.49 -18.34 -5.36
CA ALA A 106 -16.30 -18.72 -6.77
C ALA A 106 -17.64 -18.80 -7.53
N ALA A 107 -18.70 -19.26 -6.87
CA ALA A 107 -20.06 -19.30 -7.42
C ALA A 107 -20.70 -17.91 -7.64
N HIS A 108 -20.09 -16.85 -7.09
CA HIS A 108 -20.59 -15.47 -7.07
C HIS A 108 -19.62 -14.50 -7.77
N GLY A 109 -18.86 -14.99 -8.75
CA GLY A 109 -17.90 -14.17 -9.51
C GLY A 109 -16.67 -13.76 -8.70
N GLY A 110 -16.40 -14.41 -7.57
CA GLY A 110 -15.20 -14.19 -6.74
C GLY A 110 -15.25 -12.97 -5.83
N LEU A 111 -16.34 -12.19 -5.85
CA LEU A 111 -16.46 -10.92 -5.11
C LEU A 111 -17.74 -10.89 -4.27
N HIS A 112 -17.68 -10.16 -3.16
CA HIS A 112 -18.86 -9.73 -2.43
C HIS A 112 -19.32 -8.38 -2.99
N ARG A 113 -20.63 -8.17 -3.20
CA ARG A 113 -21.16 -6.90 -3.75
C ARG A 113 -22.32 -6.31 -2.96
N ASP A 114 -22.94 -7.14 -2.14
CA ASP A 114 -24.22 -6.85 -1.48
C ASP A 114 -24.04 -6.57 0.01
N GLY A 115 -22.81 -6.34 0.47
CA GLY A 115 -22.51 -6.01 1.85
C GLY A 115 -22.83 -7.12 2.85
N HIS A 116 -22.89 -8.38 2.41
CA HIS A 116 -23.15 -9.47 3.33
C HIS A 116 -22.32 -10.71 3.02
N CYS A 117 -22.19 -11.55 4.05
CA CYS A 117 -21.59 -12.87 3.92
C CYS A 117 -22.54 -13.78 3.16
N ILE A 118 -22.05 -14.43 2.11
CA ILE A 118 -22.84 -15.39 1.31
C ILE A 118 -23.01 -16.72 2.08
N ALA A 119 -21.95 -17.14 2.76
CA ALA A 119 -21.98 -18.35 3.57
C ALA A 119 -22.81 -18.13 4.84
N ALA A 120 -23.40 -19.22 5.36
CA ALA A 120 -24.05 -19.21 6.65
C ALA A 120 -23.07 -18.74 7.74
N PRO A 121 -23.49 -17.87 8.67
CA PRO A 121 -22.66 -17.44 9.79
C PRO A 121 -22.20 -18.63 10.64
N ASP A 122 -20.92 -18.63 11.01
CA ASP A 122 -20.31 -19.68 11.83
C ASP A 122 -19.70 -19.07 13.08
N ALA A 123 -20.46 -19.07 14.17
CA ALA A 123 -20.04 -18.50 15.44
C ALA A 123 -18.92 -19.28 16.14
N SER A 124 -18.55 -20.48 15.64
CA SER A 124 -17.48 -21.30 16.22
C SER A 124 -16.07 -20.79 15.87
N ARG A 125 -15.95 -19.88 14.90
CA ARG A 125 -14.67 -19.28 14.49
C ARG A 125 -14.79 -17.77 14.25
N PRO A 126 -13.69 -17.01 14.41
CA PRO A 126 -13.71 -15.59 14.12
C PRO A 126 -14.04 -15.31 12.64
N PRO A 127 -14.80 -14.25 12.32
CA PRO A 127 -14.98 -13.80 10.95
C PRO A 127 -13.79 -12.96 10.47
N ALA A 128 -13.60 -12.90 9.16
CA ALA A 128 -12.97 -11.73 8.54
C ALA A 128 -13.96 -10.56 8.55
N TRP A 129 -13.48 -9.33 8.65
CA TRP A 129 -14.31 -8.14 8.54
C TRP A 129 -14.09 -7.48 7.20
N ARG A 130 -15.18 -7.21 6.49
CA ARG A 130 -15.19 -6.59 5.17
C ARG A 130 -15.88 -5.24 5.22
N LEU A 131 -15.45 -4.35 4.34
CA LEU A 131 -16.04 -3.03 4.14
C LEU A 131 -16.98 -3.06 2.95
N ARG A 132 -18.18 -2.50 3.13
CA ARG A 132 -19.22 -2.41 2.10
C ARG A 132 -18.83 -1.38 1.05
N SER A 133 -18.54 -1.84 -0.16
CA SER A 133 -18.20 -0.98 -1.29
C SER A 133 -19.47 -0.31 -1.85
N PRO A 134 -19.40 0.98 -2.17
CA PRO A 134 -20.54 1.71 -2.70
C PRO A 134 -20.67 1.39 -4.19
N ASP A 135 -21.91 1.41 -4.68
CA ASP A 135 -22.18 1.33 -6.11
C ASP A 135 -22.07 2.72 -6.74
N ARG A 136 -20.83 3.22 -6.81
CA ARG A 136 -20.54 4.50 -7.44
C ARG A 136 -19.12 4.51 -7.98
N THR A 137 -18.94 5.30 -9.03
CA THR A 137 -17.63 5.60 -9.59
C THR A 137 -16.85 6.50 -8.67
N ILE A 138 -15.62 6.10 -8.33
CA ILE A 138 -14.62 6.91 -7.67
C ILE A 138 -13.63 7.35 -8.74
N ALA A 139 -13.51 8.66 -8.93
CA ALA A 139 -12.58 9.26 -9.87
C ALA A 139 -11.45 9.98 -9.11
N TRP A 140 -10.25 9.94 -9.68
CA TRP A 140 -9.11 10.72 -9.21
C TRP A 140 -8.21 11.09 -10.38
N HIS A 141 -7.32 12.05 -10.14
CA HIS A 141 -6.25 12.38 -11.07
C HIS A 141 -4.95 11.79 -10.53
N ASP A 142 -4.27 11.00 -11.35
CA ASP A 142 -2.90 10.60 -11.11
C ASP A 142 -1.96 11.54 -11.87
N ASP A 143 -0.95 12.08 -11.19
CA ASP A 143 -0.05 13.08 -11.75
C ASP A 143 0.80 12.54 -12.91
N LEU A 144 0.88 11.22 -13.10
CA LEU A 144 1.58 10.59 -14.22
C LEU A 144 0.64 9.77 -15.13
N GLN A 145 -0.28 9.00 -14.55
CA GLN A 145 -1.21 8.15 -15.32
C GLN A 145 -2.44 8.93 -15.85
N GLY A 146 -2.62 10.18 -15.43
CA GLY A 146 -3.74 11.03 -15.84
C GLY A 146 -5.05 10.70 -15.12
N PRO A 147 -6.22 11.08 -15.69
CA PRO A 147 -7.52 10.79 -15.10
C PRO A 147 -7.76 9.28 -14.95
N GLN A 148 -8.23 8.87 -13.77
CA GLN A 148 -8.57 7.50 -13.43
C GLN A 148 -9.98 7.44 -12.86
N GLU A 149 -10.70 6.36 -13.13
CA GLU A 149 -12.02 6.12 -12.56
C GLU A 149 -12.29 4.63 -12.40
N GLU A 150 -12.99 4.27 -11.31
CA GLU A 150 -13.33 2.89 -11.00
C GLU A 150 -14.70 2.84 -10.28
N ASN A 151 -15.62 1.99 -10.73
CA ASN A 151 -16.75 1.62 -9.87
C ASN A 151 -16.24 0.56 -8.87
N LEU A 152 -16.18 0.97 -7.60
CA LEU A 152 -15.52 0.19 -6.56
C LEU A 152 -16.24 -1.13 -6.25
N ARG A 153 -17.57 -1.14 -6.29
CA ARG A 153 -18.36 -2.38 -6.18
C ARG A 153 -18.04 -3.33 -7.33
N GLU A 154 -17.92 -2.78 -8.55
CA GLU A 154 -17.72 -3.58 -9.75
C GLU A 154 -16.34 -4.20 -9.87
N VAL A 155 -15.30 -3.47 -9.47
CA VAL A 155 -13.91 -3.88 -9.65
C VAL A 155 -13.35 -4.57 -8.41
N ALA A 156 -13.57 -4.01 -7.22
CA ALA A 156 -13.00 -4.54 -5.97
C ALA A 156 -13.98 -5.35 -5.13
N GLY A 157 -15.29 -5.08 -5.26
CA GLY A 157 -16.31 -5.61 -4.34
C GLY A 157 -16.06 -5.21 -2.89
N ASP A 158 -16.75 -5.86 -1.95
CA ASP A 158 -16.56 -5.65 -0.51
C ASP A 158 -15.24 -6.28 -0.04
N PHE A 159 -14.27 -5.42 0.25
CA PHE A 159 -12.90 -5.84 0.51
C PHE A 159 -12.61 -5.98 2.00
N VAL A 160 -11.62 -6.82 2.32
CA VAL A 160 -11.22 -7.13 3.70
C VAL A 160 -10.56 -5.91 4.36
N ILE A 161 -10.95 -5.64 5.61
CA ILE A 161 -10.32 -4.66 6.52
C ILE A 161 -9.56 -5.36 7.65
N ARG A 162 -10.10 -6.48 8.16
CA ARG A 162 -9.44 -7.33 9.15
C ARG A 162 -9.59 -8.78 8.74
N ARG A 163 -8.47 -9.49 8.62
CA ARG A 163 -8.45 -10.90 8.21
C ARG A 163 -8.91 -11.79 9.36
N VAL A 164 -9.23 -13.05 9.04
CA VAL A 164 -9.66 -14.06 10.02
C VAL A 164 -8.59 -14.33 11.08
N GLU A 165 -7.31 -14.22 10.71
CA GLU A 165 -6.17 -14.39 11.62
C GLU A 165 -5.93 -13.16 12.51
N GLY A 166 -6.80 -12.14 12.42
CA GLY A 166 -6.70 -10.89 13.18
C GLY A 166 -5.79 -9.83 12.58
N LEU A 167 -5.09 -10.13 11.48
CA LEU A 167 -4.19 -9.22 10.77
C LEU A 167 -4.96 -8.11 10.04
N TRP A 168 -4.40 -6.91 10.03
CA TRP A 168 -4.97 -5.75 9.36
C TRP A 168 -4.73 -5.81 7.85
N ALA A 169 -5.71 -5.36 7.06
CA ALA A 169 -5.53 -5.23 5.63
C ALA A 169 -4.64 -4.02 5.29
N TYR A 170 -3.80 -4.19 4.28
CA TYR A 170 -2.97 -3.12 3.70
C TYR A 170 -3.76 -1.82 3.46
N GLN A 171 -5.00 -1.94 2.96
CA GLN A 171 -5.82 -0.77 2.63
C GLN A 171 -6.12 0.11 3.85
N LEU A 172 -6.44 -0.49 5.00
CA LEU A 172 -6.70 0.26 6.24
C LEU A 172 -5.42 0.88 6.78
N ALA A 173 -4.36 0.08 6.91
CA ALA A 173 -3.14 0.54 7.55
C ALA A 173 -2.46 1.67 6.75
N CYS A 174 -2.45 1.56 5.42
CA CYS A 174 -1.87 2.56 4.53
C CYS A 174 -2.54 3.92 4.69
N VAL A 175 -3.89 4.00 4.68
CA VAL A 175 -4.59 5.28 4.80
C VAL A 175 -4.47 5.90 6.20
N VAL A 176 -4.53 5.06 7.25
CA VAL A 176 -4.40 5.53 8.63
C VAL A 176 -3.01 6.11 8.87
N ASP A 177 -1.97 5.46 8.36
CA ASP A 177 -0.60 5.94 8.56
C ASP A 177 -0.20 7.08 7.62
N ASP A 178 -0.70 7.12 6.39
CA ASP A 178 -0.50 8.29 5.52
C ASP A 178 -1.12 9.53 6.16
N ALA A 179 -2.32 9.43 6.75
CA ALA A 179 -2.93 10.51 7.50
C ALA A 179 -2.12 10.88 8.76
N PHE A 180 -1.70 9.88 9.55
CA PHE A 180 -0.90 10.10 10.76
C PHE A 180 0.44 10.80 10.46
N GLN A 181 1.13 10.41 9.39
CA GLN A 181 2.39 11.02 8.96
C GLN A 181 2.20 12.36 8.21
N GLY A 182 0.94 12.75 7.95
CA GLY A 182 0.59 13.95 7.20
C GLY A 182 1.06 13.88 5.74
N VAL A 183 1.05 12.71 5.13
CA VAL A 183 1.43 12.52 3.73
C VAL A 183 0.48 13.32 2.84
N THR A 184 1.04 14.17 1.99
CA THR A 184 0.28 14.99 1.05
C THR A 184 0.27 14.41 -0.36
N HIS A 185 1.28 13.61 -0.70
CA HIS A 185 1.45 13.01 -2.03
C HIS A 185 2.00 11.59 -1.91
N VAL A 186 1.31 10.63 -2.51
CA VAL A 186 1.69 9.22 -2.54
C VAL A 186 2.32 8.91 -3.89
N VAL A 187 3.64 8.79 -3.89
CA VAL A 187 4.41 8.34 -5.05
C VAL A 187 4.77 6.86 -4.83
N ARG A 188 4.28 5.96 -5.70
CA ARG A 188 4.47 4.50 -5.57
C ARG A 188 4.41 3.80 -6.94
N GLY A 189 4.67 2.49 -6.99
CA GLY A 189 4.58 1.73 -8.25
C GLY A 189 3.13 1.55 -8.74
N ALA A 190 2.95 1.48 -10.06
CA ALA A 190 1.65 1.31 -10.72
C ALA A 190 0.95 -0.02 -10.45
N ASP A 191 1.61 -1.01 -9.84
CA ASP A 191 0.96 -2.23 -9.32
C ASP A 191 -0.02 -1.95 -8.18
N LEU A 192 0.05 -0.75 -7.59
CA LEU A 192 -0.85 -0.31 -6.53
C LEU A 192 -1.92 0.66 -7.01
N LEU A 193 -2.03 0.90 -8.33
CA LEU A 193 -3.01 1.83 -8.91
C LEU A 193 -4.44 1.44 -8.52
N ASP A 194 -4.81 0.17 -8.71
CA ASP A 194 -6.13 -0.39 -8.34
C ASP A 194 -6.42 -0.39 -6.82
N SER A 195 -5.42 -0.06 -5.98
CA SER A 195 -5.65 0.14 -4.55
C SER A 195 -6.18 1.54 -4.23
N THR A 196 -6.03 2.48 -5.15
CA THR A 196 -6.30 3.90 -4.91
C THR A 196 -7.77 4.17 -4.67
N ALA A 197 -8.70 3.62 -5.48
CA ALA A 197 -10.13 3.78 -5.26
C ALA A 197 -10.58 3.27 -3.88
N ARG A 198 -10.09 2.11 -3.45
CA ARG A 198 -10.32 1.54 -2.11
C ARG A 198 -9.83 2.47 -0.99
N GLN A 199 -8.65 3.05 -1.16
CA GLN A 199 -8.03 3.93 -0.19
C GLN A 199 -8.73 5.29 -0.10
N LEU A 200 -9.11 5.87 -1.24
CA LEU A 200 -9.90 7.12 -1.30
C LEU A 200 -11.25 6.95 -0.61
N TYR A 201 -11.91 5.81 -0.79
CA TYR A 201 -13.16 5.53 -0.10
C TYR A 201 -12.98 5.36 1.40
N LEU A 202 -11.95 4.63 1.84
CA LEU A 202 -11.62 4.53 3.26
C LEU A 202 -11.32 5.89 3.88
N GLN A 203 -10.56 6.75 3.18
CA GLN A 203 -10.28 8.12 3.64
C GLN A 203 -11.57 8.92 3.81
N GLU A 204 -12.52 8.81 2.87
CA GLU A 204 -13.83 9.46 2.99
C GLU A 204 -14.58 9.02 4.24
N LEU A 205 -14.73 7.71 4.45
CA LEU A 205 -15.47 7.15 5.57
C LEU A 205 -14.85 7.50 6.93
N LEU A 206 -13.51 7.62 6.97
CA LEU A 206 -12.77 7.95 8.18
C LEU A 206 -12.56 9.47 8.37
N GLY A 207 -13.04 10.31 7.44
CA GLY A 207 -12.80 11.75 7.46
C GLY A 207 -11.32 12.14 7.36
N LEU A 208 -10.50 11.32 6.71
CA LEU A 208 -9.06 11.52 6.57
C LEU A 208 -8.73 12.37 5.32
N PRO A 209 -7.57 13.06 5.33
CA PRO A 209 -7.10 13.80 4.16
C PRO A 209 -6.91 12.90 2.93
N ARG A 210 -7.18 13.47 1.75
CA ARG A 210 -6.91 12.85 0.45
C ARG A 210 -5.59 13.38 -0.12
N PRO A 211 -4.53 12.57 -0.23
CA PRO A 211 -3.29 13.00 -0.85
C PRO A 211 -3.41 13.06 -2.38
N GLY A 212 -2.47 13.74 -3.04
CA GLY A 212 -2.20 13.54 -4.47
C GLY A 212 -1.57 12.17 -4.72
N TYR A 213 -1.67 11.66 -5.95
CA TYR A 213 -1.16 10.34 -6.33
C TYR A 213 -0.32 10.43 -7.60
N LEU A 214 0.81 9.71 -7.60
CA LEU A 214 1.65 9.52 -8.77
C LEU A 214 2.10 8.06 -8.80
N HIS A 215 1.64 7.32 -9.81
CA HIS A 215 1.98 5.92 -9.98
C HIS A 215 3.10 5.72 -11.01
N LEU A 216 4.29 5.38 -10.53
CA LEU A 216 5.51 5.14 -11.30
C LEU A 216 5.37 3.88 -12.18
N PRO A 217 5.96 3.86 -13.40
CA PRO A 217 5.95 2.69 -14.27
C PRO A 217 6.49 1.44 -13.59
N LEU A 218 5.86 0.29 -13.88
CA LEU A 218 6.33 -0.99 -13.36
C LEU A 218 7.67 -1.37 -13.95
N VAL A 219 8.61 -1.73 -13.08
CA VAL A 219 9.89 -2.29 -13.52
C VAL A 219 9.66 -3.71 -14.04
N VAL A 220 9.90 -3.90 -15.34
CA VAL A 220 9.72 -5.17 -16.05
C VAL A 220 11.02 -5.65 -16.67
N ASP A 221 11.17 -6.96 -16.85
CA ASP A 221 12.28 -7.57 -17.56
C ASP A 221 12.15 -7.38 -19.08
N ALA A 222 13.16 -7.82 -19.84
CA ALA A 222 13.18 -7.74 -21.30
C ALA A 222 12.01 -8.50 -21.99
N ALA A 223 11.33 -9.40 -21.26
CA ALA A 223 10.15 -10.12 -21.73
C ALA A 223 8.83 -9.49 -21.25
N GLY A 224 8.88 -8.30 -20.64
CA GLY A 224 7.71 -7.58 -20.13
C GLY A 224 7.15 -8.15 -18.81
N ARG A 225 7.84 -9.09 -18.16
CA ARG A 225 7.39 -9.65 -16.88
C ARG A 225 7.85 -8.75 -15.75
N LYS A 226 7.00 -8.55 -14.74
CA LYS A 226 7.35 -7.77 -13.55
C LYS A 226 8.63 -8.34 -12.92
N LEU A 227 9.65 -7.50 -12.76
CA LEU A 227 10.89 -7.89 -12.10
C LEU A 227 10.60 -8.29 -10.66
N SER A 228 10.98 -9.52 -10.33
CA SER A 228 10.72 -10.15 -9.06
C SER A 228 11.85 -9.86 -8.07
N LYS A 229 11.60 -10.13 -6.77
CA LYS A 229 12.62 -10.03 -5.71
C LYS A 229 13.83 -10.96 -5.92
N SER A 230 13.72 -11.94 -6.81
CA SER A 230 14.74 -12.95 -7.09
C SER A 230 15.59 -12.67 -8.33
N ASP A 231 15.28 -11.63 -9.11
CA ASP A 231 15.99 -11.38 -10.35
C ASP A 231 17.38 -10.79 -10.10
N LYS A 232 18.39 -11.67 -10.21
CA LYS A 232 19.82 -11.34 -10.12
C LYS A 232 20.31 -10.41 -11.23
N ALA A 233 19.48 -10.13 -12.23
CA ALA A 233 19.84 -9.30 -13.38
C ALA A 233 20.12 -7.84 -12.98
N LEU A 234 19.52 -7.35 -11.89
CA LEU A 234 19.64 -5.96 -11.44
C LEU A 234 19.99 -5.92 -9.94
N PRO A 235 21.24 -6.23 -9.58
CA PRO A 235 21.67 -6.22 -8.20
C PRO A 235 21.60 -4.79 -7.63
N VAL A 236 21.12 -4.69 -6.39
CA VAL A 236 21.15 -3.46 -5.60
C VAL A 236 22.22 -3.65 -4.54
N ASP A 237 23.38 -3.03 -4.75
CA ASP A 237 24.51 -3.10 -3.82
C ASP A 237 24.72 -1.74 -3.12
N PRO A 238 24.45 -1.65 -1.81
CA PRO A 238 24.75 -0.44 -1.04
C PRO A 238 26.25 -0.10 -0.97
N ALA A 239 27.16 -1.05 -1.22
CA ALA A 239 28.60 -0.79 -1.25
C ALA A 239 29.07 -0.17 -2.58
N ASP A 240 28.33 -0.40 -3.66
CA ASP A 240 28.52 0.24 -4.97
C ASP A 240 27.18 0.74 -5.54
N PRO A 241 26.66 1.87 -5.02
CA PRO A 241 25.28 2.31 -5.27
C PRO A 241 25.08 2.93 -6.66
N LEU A 242 26.14 3.46 -7.29
CA LEU A 242 26.04 4.28 -8.50
C LEU A 242 25.47 3.53 -9.73
N PRO A 243 25.84 2.27 -10.02
CA PRO A 243 25.26 1.53 -11.14
C PRO A 243 23.74 1.40 -11.05
N ALA A 244 23.24 0.98 -9.89
CA ALA A 244 21.80 0.81 -9.67
C ALA A 244 21.07 2.17 -9.67
N LEU A 245 21.66 3.24 -9.13
CA LEU A 245 21.08 4.60 -9.22
C LEU A 245 20.95 5.09 -10.65
N ARG A 246 22.01 4.98 -11.46
CA ARG A 246 21.98 5.42 -12.86
C ARG A 246 20.90 4.70 -13.63
N GLN A 247 20.74 3.41 -13.38
CA GLN A 247 19.71 2.61 -14.04
C GLN A 247 18.31 2.95 -13.54
N ALA A 248 18.13 3.21 -12.24
CA ALA A 248 16.85 3.66 -11.69
C ALA A 248 16.43 5.02 -12.26
N LEU A 249 17.37 5.96 -12.39
CA LEU A 249 17.14 7.25 -13.04
C LEU A 249 16.76 7.07 -14.52
N ALA A 250 17.54 6.29 -15.27
CA ALA A 250 17.24 6.00 -16.68
C ALA A 250 15.87 5.33 -16.87
N TRP A 251 15.42 4.51 -15.91
CA TRP A 251 14.09 3.91 -15.92
C TRP A 251 12.97 4.93 -15.71
N LEU A 252 13.21 5.96 -14.89
CA LEU A 252 12.24 7.00 -14.58
C LEU A 252 12.09 8.07 -15.68
N GLY A 253 12.99 8.05 -16.68
CA GLY A 253 13.05 9.06 -17.75
C GLY A 253 13.86 10.29 -17.36
#